data_AF-A0A349ZTD1-F1
#
_entry.id   AF-A0A349ZTD1-F1
#
_cell.length_a   1.000
_cell.length_b   1.000
_cell.length_c   1.000
_cell.angle_alpha   90.00
_cell.angle_beta   90.00
_cell.angle_gamma   90.00
#
_symmetry.space_group_name_H-M   'P 1'
#
loop_
_entity.id
_entity.type
_entity.pdbx_description
1 polymer ?
#
loop_
_entity_poly.entity_id
_entity_poly.type
_entity_poly.pdbx_seq_one_letter_code
_entity_poly.pdbx_strand_id
1 'polypeptide(L)'
;MLPQNAFIYDFYNKYEDLASDRLSITDLRIAISLALFMFAAGIFSIGLFYPFMVYERAGIKAESGDFDGAIRDYGRIPYYRDSAELATETLYKKGRALLRDGQNEEAAEIYLTLSETGYRDSKRLLKESDHRTALKYLESRNYERAAGMFSALGDYRDSHTRYLEAIYYLIIEEYRKGDIKESLKKLGILTDAGYFEYHPLEAPDRERALELVKTTSVNLYADFDAPNSEWNYYTGSGCVYKITPDFVYLLSAGHVLNTLKGASCRLTFYDGSRTDVVCDPVFPDDTRSDLSMFRVRTEDIPLEVLMTLKEINFDPEYYGLLKEGGDAFLYSAYWYGKETLVTDTEFEGFDPSYLTDGYYDDDNYLAFRRVSREGQSGCPVFDLNGRCLCLSSGYYYRKLDEEVIYTIDCYSRLEGAEELYEKLYRNG
;
A
#
# COMPACT_ATOMS: atom_id res chain seq x y z
N MET A 1 -80.66 45.20 -54.85
CA MET A 1 -79.58 44.19 -54.74
C MET A 1 -78.38 44.90 -54.14
N LEU A 2 -77.81 44.60 -52.99
CA LEU A 2 -77.89 43.44 -52.09
C LEU A 2 -78.35 43.88 -50.67
N PRO A 3 -79.04 43.01 -49.91
CA PRO A 3 -79.52 43.31 -48.56
C PRO A 3 -78.36 43.20 -47.56
N GLN A 4 -77.81 44.33 -47.13
CA GLN A 4 -77.01 44.36 -45.91
C GLN A 4 -77.95 44.34 -44.69
N ASN A 5 -77.76 43.30 -43.88
CA ASN A 5 -77.88 43.37 -42.42
C ASN A 5 -79.27 43.40 -41.78
N ALA A 6 -80.24 42.66 -42.33
CA ALA A 6 -81.45 42.31 -41.58
C ALA A 6 -81.11 41.58 -40.25
N PHE A 7 -80.04 40.77 -40.22
CA PHE A 7 -79.64 40.04 -39.01
C PHE A 7 -79.00 40.94 -37.93
N ILE A 8 -78.26 41.99 -38.31
CA ILE A 8 -77.63 42.91 -37.34
C ILE A 8 -78.67 43.88 -36.76
N TYR A 9 -79.62 44.35 -37.58
CA TYR A 9 -80.71 45.21 -37.11
C TYR A 9 -81.68 44.47 -36.17
N ASP A 10 -81.99 43.20 -36.47
CA ASP A 10 -82.85 42.38 -35.61
C ASP A 10 -82.12 41.94 -34.32
N PHE A 11 -80.79 41.76 -34.37
CA PHE A 11 -79.96 41.54 -33.19
C PHE A 11 -79.90 42.80 -32.31
N TYR A 12 -79.74 44.00 -32.88
CA TYR A 12 -79.71 45.25 -32.11
C TYR A 12 -81.06 45.56 -31.45
N ASN A 13 -82.18 45.44 -32.19
CA ASN A 13 -83.51 45.73 -31.66
C ASN A 13 -83.97 44.72 -30.61
N LYS A 14 -83.52 43.45 -30.68
CA LYS A 14 -83.83 42.44 -29.66
C LYS A 14 -83.15 42.70 -28.31
N TYR A 15 -82.08 43.50 -28.28
CA TYR A 15 -81.34 43.84 -27.05
C TYR A 15 -81.51 45.30 -26.60
N GLU A 16 -82.14 46.16 -27.38
CA GLU A 16 -82.44 47.55 -26.98
C GLU A 16 -83.55 47.60 -25.91
N ASP A 17 -84.53 46.68 -25.96
CA ASP A 17 -85.57 46.54 -24.92
C ASP A 17 -85.05 45.93 -23.60
N LEU A 18 -83.87 45.29 -23.61
CA LEU A 18 -83.20 44.78 -22.40
C LEU A 18 -82.34 45.86 -21.70
N ALA A 19 -82.23 47.06 -22.28
CA ALA A 19 -81.44 48.18 -21.75
C ALA A 19 -82.28 49.25 -21.03
N SER A 20 -83.57 48.97 -20.74
CA SER A 20 -84.49 49.94 -20.12
C SER A 20 -84.58 49.87 -18.58
N ASP A 21 -84.03 48.84 -17.94
CA ASP A 21 -83.84 48.84 -16.49
C ASP A 21 -82.44 49.38 -16.16
N ARG A 22 -82.38 50.57 -15.55
CA ARG A 22 -81.14 51.14 -15.02
C ARG A 22 -80.54 50.12 -14.05
N LEU A 23 -79.45 49.46 -14.44
CA LEU A 23 -78.65 48.61 -13.54
C LEU A 23 -78.42 49.41 -12.24
N SER A 24 -78.97 48.91 -11.13
CA SER A 24 -78.80 49.57 -9.85
C SER A 24 -77.35 49.44 -9.39
N ILE A 25 -76.87 50.34 -8.54
CA ILE A 25 -75.53 50.21 -7.92
C ILE A 25 -75.37 48.83 -7.23
N THR A 26 -76.48 48.27 -6.74
CA THR A 26 -76.60 46.93 -6.18
C THR A 26 -76.31 45.81 -7.19
N ASP A 27 -76.85 45.88 -8.40
CA ASP A 27 -76.61 44.88 -9.46
C ASP A 27 -75.15 44.87 -9.91
N LEU A 28 -74.55 46.06 -10.04
CA LEU A 28 -73.13 46.21 -10.37
C LEU A 28 -72.22 45.64 -9.27
N ARG A 29 -72.58 45.84 -7.99
CA ARG A 29 -71.85 45.26 -6.84
C ARG A 29 -71.94 43.73 -6.80
N ILE A 30 -73.09 43.15 -7.11
CA ILE A 30 -73.26 41.69 -7.17
C ILE A 30 -72.40 41.12 -8.30
N ALA A 31 -72.45 41.70 -9.49
CA ALA A 31 -71.65 41.26 -10.64
C ALA A 31 -70.14 41.32 -10.36
N ILE A 32 -69.65 42.42 -9.77
CA ILE A 32 -68.23 42.55 -9.37
C ILE A 32 -67.86 41.52 -8.29
N SER A 33 -68.72 41.30 -7.30
CA SER A 33 -68.47 40.33 -6.22
C SER A 33 -68.41 38.89 -6.76
N LEU A 34 -69.28 38.53 -7.71
CA LEU A 34 -69.26 37.24 -8.39
C LEU A 34 -68.00 37.07 -9.25
N ALA A 35 -67.58 38.11 -9.97
CA ALA A 35 -66.36 38.09 -10.76
C ALA A 35 -65.12 37.91 -9.87
N LEU A 36 -65.05 38.63 -8.74
CA LEU A 36 -63.98 38.47 -7.75
C LEU A 36 -64.01 37.09 -7.09
N PHE A 37 -65.19 36.54 -6.80
CA PHE A 37 -65.33 35.19 -6.27
C PHE A 37 -64.87 34.13 -7.27
N MET A 38 -65.27 34.22 -8.54
CA MET A 38 -64.80 33.29 -9.58
C MET A 38 -63.29 33.42 -9.84
N PHE A 39 -62.76 34.64 -9.77
CA PHE A 39 -61.32 34.88 -9.89
C PHE A 39 -60.56 34.30 -8.70
N ALA A 40 -61.06 34.50 -7.48
CA ALA A 40 -60.52 33.92 -6.26
C ALA A 40 -60.64 32.39 -6.25
N ALA A 41 -61.77 31.84 -6.69
CA ALA A 41 -61.99 30.41 -6.84
C ALA A 41 -61.09 29.80 -7.92
N GLY A 42 -60.83 30.52 -9.03
CA GLY A 42 -59.87 30.13 -10.05
C GLY A 42 -58.43 30.08 -9.52
N ILE A 43 -58.00 31.12 -8.81
CA ILE A 43 -56.70 31.16 -8.13
C ILE A 43 -56.57 30.05 -7.09
N PHE A 44 -57.62 29.82 -6.30
CA PHE A 44 -57.69 28.75 -5.31
C PHE A 44 -57.61 27.36 -5.95
N SER A 45 -58.31 27.16 -7.07
CA SER A 45 -58.30 25.91 -7.85
C SER A 45 -56.91 25.64 -8.45
N ILE A 46 -56.23 26.68 -8.97
CA ILE A 46 -54.85 26.57 -9.45
C ILE A 46 -53.91 26.21 -8.30
N GLY A 47 -54.08 26.82 -7.13
CA GLY A 47 -53.30 26.50 -5.93
C GLY A 47 -53.43 25.05 -5.44
N LEU A 48 -54.57 24.40 -5.69
CA LEU A 48 -54.83 23.01 -5.29
C LEU A 48 -54.44 21.99 -6.37
N PHE A 49 -54.73 22.29 -7.64
CA PHE A 49 -54.58 21.34 -8.75
C PHE A 49 -53.18 21.35 -9.37
N TYR A 50 -52.50 22.50 -9.40
CA TYR A 50 -51.12 22.61 -9.88
C TYR A 50 -50.16 21.66 -9.14
N PRO A 51 -50.07 21.67 -7.80
CA PRO A 51 -49.12 20.81 -7.11
C PRO A 51 -49.46 19.33 -7.26
N PHE A 52 -50.74 18.96 -7.34
CA PHE A 52 -51.15 17.59 -7.64
C PHE A 52 -50.62 17.10 -9.00
N MET A 53 -50.82 17.88 -10.08
CA MET A 53 -50.31 17.50 -11.41
C MET A 53 -48.79 17.37 -11.46
N VAL A 54 -48.08 18.29 -10.79
CA VAL A 54 -46.60 18.24 -10.72
C VAL A 54 -46.13 17.02 -9.93
N TYR A 55 -46.81 16.68 -8.83
CA TYR A 55 -46.54 15.50 -8.01
C TYR A 55 -46.67 14.20 -8.80
N GLU A 56 -47.80 13.99 -9.48
CA GLU A 56 -48.04 12.78 -10.28
C GLU A 56 -47.03 12.65 -11.43
N ARG A 57 -46.73 13.77 -12.11
CA ARG A 57 -45.71 13.79 -13.17
C ARG A 57 -44.32 13.44 -12.65
N ALA A 58 -43.95 13.93 -11.47
CA ALA A 58 -42.67 13.62 -10.83
C ALA A 58 -42.56 12.12 -10.52
N GLY A 59 -43.63 11.50 -10.03
CA GLY A 59 -43.69 10.06 -9.76
C GLY A 59 -43.47 9.23 -11.04
N ILE A 60 -44.19 9.54 -12.11
CA ILE A 60 -44.03 8.87 -13.42
C ILE A 60 -42.59 8.96 -13.92
N LYS A 61 -41.97 10.14 -13.81
CA LYS A 61 -40.58 10.35 -14.23
C LYS A 61 -39.58 9.57 -13.37
N ALA A 62 -39.80 9.52 -12.05
CA ALA A 62 -38.94 8.77 -11.14
C ALA A 62 -38.99 7.26 -11.45
N GLU A 63 -40.16 6.73 -11.77
CA GLU A 63 -40.35 5.33 -12.15
C GLU A 63 -39.76 4.99 -13.54
N SER A 64 -39.81 5.93 -14.48
CA SER A 64 -39.25 5.74 -15.83
C SER A 64 -37.74 5.95 -15.93
N GLY A 65 -37.09 6.40 -14.84
CA GLY A 65 -35.65 6.70 -14.79
C GLY A 65 -35.25 8.12 -15.21
N ASP A 66 -36.22 9.01 -15.50
CA ASP A 66 -35.97 10.46 -15.63
C ASP A 66 -35.80 11.10 -14.25
N PHE A 67 -34.72 10.72 -13.57
CA PHE A 67 -34.45 11.15 -12.20
C PHE A 67 -34.29 12.67 -12.09
N ASP A 68 -33.58 13.30 -13.04
CA ASP A 68 -33.38 14.75 -13.03
C ASP A 68 -34.68 15.53 -13.25
N GLY A 69 -35.54 15.04 -14.14
CA GLY A 69 -36.87 15.61 -14.35
C GLY A 69 -37.76 15.45 -13.12
N ALA A 70 -37.71 14.31 -12.45
CA ALA A 70 -38.47 14.04 -11.23
C ALA A 70 -38.00 14.89 -10.05
N ILE A 71 -36.70 14.95 -9.77
CA ILE A 71 -36.11 15.79 -8.71
C ILE A 71 -36.50 17.26 -8.91
N ARG A 72 -36.41 17.75 -10.16
CA ARG A 72 -36.81 19.13 -10.50
C ARG A 72 -38.29 19.38 -10.23
N ASP A 73 -39.15 18.42 -10.54
CA ASP A 73 -40.60 18.58 -10.34
C ASP A 73 -40.97 18.52 -8.85
N TYR A 74 -40.47 17.54 -8.10
CA TYR A 74 -40.66 17.49 -6.65
C TYR A 74 -40.11 18.74 -5.94
N GLY A 75 -38.95 19.24 -6.37
CA GLY A 75 -38.34 20.46 -5.82
C GLY A 75 -39.13 21.75 -6.07
N ARG A 76 -40.08 21.77 -7.01
CA ARG A 76 -40.98 22.93 -7.23
C ARG A 76 -42.13 22.99 -6.22
N ILE A 77 -42.44 21.87 -5.57
CA ILE A 77 -43.56 21.72 -4.65
C ILE A 77 -43.13 21.10 -3.31
N PRO A 78 -42.06 21.60 -2.67
CA PRO A 78 -41.41 20.92 -1.54
C PRO A 78 -42.32 20.71 -0.32
N TYR A 79 -43.37 21.52 -0.16
CA TYR A 79 -44.33 21.45 0.94
C TYR A 79 -45.62 20.68 0.59
N TYR A 80 -45.73 20.15 -0.63
CA TYR A 80 -46.89 19.37 -1.04
C TYR A 80 -46.66 17.88 -0.77
N ARG A 81 -47.46 17.30 0.14
CA ARG A 81 -47.33 15.90 0.57
C ARG A 81 -45.89 15.61 1.00
N ASP A 82 -45.33 14.50 0.55
CA ASP A 82 -43.97 13.98 0.78
C ASP A 82 -43.01 14.30 -0.38
N SER A 83 -43.26 15.39 -1.13
CA SER A 83 -42.44 15.75 -2.29
C SER A 83 -40.96 15.94 -1.95
N ALA A 84 -40.65 16.53 -0.79
CA ALA A 84 -39.26 16.72 -0.37
C ALA A 84 -38.56 15.36 -0.14
N GLU A 85 -39.23 14.44 0.56
CA GLU A 85 -38.73 13.09 0.82
C GLU A 85 -38.58 12.28 -0.47
N LEU A 86 -39.55 12.40 -1.39
CA LEU A 86 -39.51 11.74 -2.69
C LEU A 86 -38.41 12.33 -3.60
N ALA A 87 -38.10 13.62 -3.52
CA ALA A 87 -36.94 14.19 -4.19
C ALA A 87 -35.64 13.55 -3.69
N THR A 88 -35.48 13.42 -2.37
CA THR A 88 -34.32 12.74 -1.76
C THR A 88 -34.26 11.26 -2.15
N GLU A 89 -35.38 10.53 -2.14
CA GLU A 89 -35.43 9.14 -2.57
C GLU A 89 -35.09 8.98 -4.06
N THR A 90 -35.59 9.88 -4.90
CA THR A 90 -35.29 9.90 -6.35
C THR A 90 -33.81 10.16 -6.59
N LEU A 91 -33.20 11.10 -5.84
CA LEU A 91 -31.77 11.36 -5.89
C LEU A 91 -30.96 10.13 -5.46
N TYR A 92 -31.38 9.43 -4.40
CA TYR A 92 -30.76 8.15 -4.01
C TYR A 92 -30.88 7.08 -5.10
N LYS A 93 -32.06 6.92 -5.73
CA LYS A 93 -32.26 5.99 -6.85
C LYS A 93 -31.38 6.34 -8.05
N LYS A 94 -31.19 7.63 -8.36
CA LYS A 94 -30.23 8.11 -9.37
C LYS A 94 -28.81 7.65 -9.05
N GLY A 95 -28.32 7.89 -7.83
CA GLY A 95 -27.00 7.43 -7.40
C GLY A 95 -26.82 5.91 -7.53
N ARG A 96 -27.88 5.13 -7.29
CA ARG A 96 -27.85 3.66 -7.45
C ARG A 96 -27.76 3.25 -8.92
N ALA A 97 -28.48 3.94 -9.80
CA ALA A 97 -28.40 3.70 -11.24
C ALA A 97 -27.00 4.05 -11.78
N LEU A 98 -26.45 5.21 -11.42
CA LEU A 98 -25.11 5.63 -11.81
C LEU A 98 -24.03 4.62 -11.37
N LEU A 99 -24.09 4.14 -10.13
CA LEU A 99 -23.18 3.08 -9.64
C LEU A 99 -23.28 1.78 -10.43
N ARG A 100 -24.49 1.38 -10.83
CA ARG A 100 -24.70 0.18 -11.64
C ARG A 100 -24.13 0.37 -13.06
N ASP A 101 -24.26 1.57 -13.60
CA ASP A 101 -23.84 1.91 -14.96
C ASP A 101 -22.34 2.30 -15.00
N GLY A 102 -21.65 2.26 -13.85
CA GLY A 102 -20.22 2.50 -13.72
C GLY A 102 -19.81 3.98 -13.67
N GLN A 103 -20.77 4.90 -13.54
CA GLN A 103 -20.55 6.34 -13.38
C GLN A 103 -20.27 6.65 -11.89
N ASN A 104 -19.12 6.17 -11.41
CA ASN A 104 -18.77 6.17 -9.99
C ASN A 104 -18.59 7.58 -9.43
N GLU A 105 -17.90 8.49 -10.15
CA GLU A 105 -17.69 9.86 -9.66
C GLU A 105 -19.01 10.62 -9.48
N GLU A 106 -19.91 10.57 -10.48
CA GLU A 106 -21.23 11.21 -10.40
C GLU A 106 -22.07 10.60 -9.26
N ALA A 107 -21.97 9.29 -9.04
CA ALA A 107 -22.63 8.65 -7.92
C ALA A 107 -22.04 9.09 -6.56
N ALA A 108 -20.72 9.27 -6.47
CA ALA A 108 -20.04 9.76 -5.26
C ALA A 108 -20.57 11.16 -4.88
N GLU A 109 -20.70 12.09 -5.83
CA GLU A 109 -21.26 13.43 -5.57
C GLU A 109 -22.67 13.38 -4.98
N ILE A 110 -23.51 12.50 -5.52
CA ILE A 110 -24.86 12.25 -4.99
C ILE A 110 -24.80 11.71 -3.57
N TYR A 111 -23.99 10.69 -3.31
CA TYR A 111 -23.92 10.08 -1.99
C TYR A 111 -23.23 10.98 -0.96
N LEU A 112 -22.32 11.85 -1.37
CA LEU A 112 -21.75 12.90 -0.53
C LEU A 112 -22.87 13.80 -0.01
N THR A 113 -23.69 14.35 -0.92
CA THR A 113 -24.86 15.17 -0.57
C THR A 113 -25.82 14.44 0.37
N LEU A 114 -26.14 13.17 0.08
CA LEU A 114 -27.04 12.34 0.91
C LEU A 114 -26.41 11.91 2.25
N SER A 115 -25.08 11.95 2.38
CA SER A 115 -24.37 11.55 3.60
C SER A 115 -24.40 12.63 4.68
N GLU A 116 -24.53 13.90 4.29
CA GLU A 116 -24.63 15.05 5.19
C GLU A 116 -25.86 14.95 6.10
N THR A 117 -26.95 14.38 5.58
CA THR A 117 -28.20 14.14 6.32
C THR A 117 -28.31 12.73 6.90
N GLY A 118 -27.29 11.88 6.70
CA GLY A 118 -27.33 10.47 7.13
C GLY A 118 -28.39 9.63 6.42
N TYR A 119 -28.75 9.99 5.18
CA TYR A 119 -29.83 9.31 4.45
C TYR A 119 -29.45 7.86 4.10
N ARG A 120 -30.10 6.90 4.76
CA ARG A 120 -29.92 5.45 4.55
C ARG A 120 -28.43 5.06 4.64
N ASP A 121 -27.94 4.28 3.69
CA ASP A 121 -26.57 3.79 3.59
C ASP A 121 -25.68 4.68 2.69
N SER A 122 -26.02 5.96 2.51
CA SER A 122 -25.30 6.90 1.65
C SER A 122 -23.81 7.00 1.97
N LYS A 123 -23.42 7.05 3.25
CA LYS A 123 -22.00 7.04 3.67
C LYS A 123 -21.24 5.81 3.17
N ARG A 124 -21.88 4.64 3.18
CA ARG A 124 -21.30 3.39 2.69
C ARG A 124 -21.22 3.38 1.17
N LEU A 125 -22.24 3.89 0.49
CA LEU A 125 -22.29 3.99 -0.97
C LEU A 125 -21.32 5.05 -1.52
N LEU A 126 -21.05 6.12 -0.77
CA LEU A 126 -19.97 7.07 -1.07
C LEU A 126 -18.62 6.35 -1.09
N LYS A 127 -18.28 5.63 -0.01
CA LYS A 127 -17.04 4.82 0.03
C LYS A 127 -16.98 3.78 -1.09
N GLU A 128 -18.11 3.17 -1.44
CA GLU A 128 -18.19 2.24 -2.58
C GLU A 128 -17.88 2.92 -3.91
N SER A 129 -18.48 4.08 -4.17
CA SER A 129 -18.21 4.87 -5.36
C SER A 129 -16.73 5.26 -5.45
N ASP A 130 -16.17 5.81 -4.37
CA ASP A 130 -14.78 6.23 -4.29
C ASP A 130 -13.82 5.05 -4.50
N HIS A 131 -14.11 3.90 -3.90
CA HIS A 131 -13.31 2.67 -4.08
C HIS A 131 -13.28 2.20 -5.53
N ARG A 132 -14.44 2.18 -6.20
CA ARG A 132 -14.51 1.81 -7.62
C ARG A 132 -13.82 2.82 -8.53
N THR A 133 -13.85 4.11 -8.18
CA THR A 133 -13.08 5.15 -8.89
C THR A 133 -11.58 4.96 -8.70
N ALA A 134 -11.13 4.68 -7.47
CA ALA A 134 -9.72 4.40 -7.17
C ALA A 134 -9.21 3.17 -7.94
N LEU A 135 -10.01 2.11 -8.05
CA LEU A 135 -9.70 0.95 -8.88
C LEU A 135 -9.52 1.31 -10.36
N LYS A 136 -10.40 2.15 -10.93
CA LYS A 136 -10.24 2.62 -12.32
C LYS A 136 -8.95 3.44 -12.50
N TYR A 137 -8.58 4.27 -11.53
CA TYR A 137 -7.30 4.98 -11.57
C TYR A 137 -6.12 4.01 -11.52
N LEU A 138 -6.18 2.97 -10.68
CA LEU A 138 -5.15 1.93 -10.61
C LEU A 138 -5.03 1.17 -11.96
N GLU A 139 -6.14 0.74 -12.53
CA GLU A 139 -6.20 0.04 -13.84
C GLU A 139 -5.66 0.90 -14.99
N SER A 140 -5.94 2.21 -14.95
CA SER A 140 -5.42 3.18 -15.93
C SER A 140 -4.01 3.68 -15.63
N ARG A 141 -3.33 3.09 -14.63
CA ARG A 141 -1.97 3.43 -14.18
C ARG A 141 -1.81 4.87 -13.68
N ASN A 142 -2.90 5.49 -13.24
CA ASN A 142 -2.85 6.77 -12.55
C ASN A 142 -2.62 6.53 -11.05
N TYR A 143 -1.41 6.06 -10.72
CA TYR A 143 -1.09 5.56 -9.39
C TYR A 143 -1.15 6.65 -8.32
N GLU A 144 -0.81 7.88 -8.63
CA GLU A 144 -0.91 9.01 -7.70
C GLU A 144 -2.36 9.26 -7.26
N ARG A 145 -3.30 9.34 -8.21
CA ARG A 145 -4.72 9.49 -7.88
C ARG A 145 -5.28 8.26 -7.17
N ALA A 146 -4.90 7.06 -7.62
CA ALA A 146 -5.32 5.83 -6.98
C ALA A 146 -4.85 5.79 -5.50
N ALA A 147 -3.58 6.09 -5.25
CA ALA A 147 -3.01 6.12 -3.90
C ALA A 147 -3.72 7.16 -3.01
N GLY A 148 -3.96 8.37 -3.51
CA GLY A 148 -4.69 9.41 -2.77
C GLY A 148 -6.11 8.96 -2.37
N MET A 149 -6.85 8.33 -3.29
CA MET A 149 -8.20 7.84 -3.00
C MET A 149 -8.21 6.64 -2.05
N PHE A 150 -7.34 5.64 -2.28
CA PHE A 150 -7.25 4.48 -1.38
C PHE A 150 -6.79 4.86 0.03
N SER A 151 -5.87 5.81 0.16
CA SER A 151 -5.47 6.36 1.46
C SER A 151 -6.67 7.01 2.18
N ALA A 152 -7.46 7.83 1.48
CA ALA A 152 -8.65 8.47 2.06
C ALA A 152 -9.74 7.46 2.50
N LEU A 153 -9.78 6.29 1.87
CA LEU A 153 -10.74 5.22 2.19
C LEU A 153 -10.39 4.44 3.47
N GLY A 154 -9.12 4.45 3.90
CA GLY A 154 -8.65 3.74 5.09
C GLY A 154 -8.96 2.24 5.02
N ASP A 155 -9.58 1.70 6.07
CA ASP A 155 -9.90 0.26 6.19
C ASP A 155 -11.12 -0.19 5.38
N TYR A 156 -11.60 0.61 4.43
CA TYR A 156 -12.71 0.19 3.58
C TYR A 156 -12.25 -0.90 2.61
N ARG A 157 -12.72 -2.13 2.81
CA ARG A 157 -12.37 -3.30 1.97
C ARG A 157 -10.85 -3.51 1.88
N ASP A 158 -10.33 -3.69 0.68
CA ASP A 158 -8.91 -3.86 0.36
C ASP A 158 -8.17 -2.53 0.14
N SER A 159 -8.75 -1.38 0.52
CA SER A 159 -8.18 -0.06 0.18
C SER A 159 -6.76 0.12 0.70
N HIS A 160 -6.46 -0.35 1.92
CA HIS A 160 -5.09 -0.30 2.45
C HIS A 160 -4.10 -1.10 1.57
N THR A 161 -4.45 -2.32 1.19
CA THR A 161 -3.61 -3.14 0.29
C THR A 161 -3.45 -2.48 -1.08
N ARG A 162 -4.53 -1.94 -1.65
CA ARG A 162 -4.49 -1.24 -2.94
C ARG A 162 -3.74 0.08 -2.89
N TYR A 163 -3.72 0.75 -1.75
CA TYR A 163 -2.87 1.92 -1.50
C TYR A 163 -1.39 1.53 -1.62
N LEU A 164 -0.96 0.48 -0.92
CA LEU A 164 0.43 0.01 -0.99
C LEU A 164 0.81 -0.46 -2.40
N GLU A 165 -0.10 -1.13 -3.11
CA GLU A 165 0.07 -1.50 -4.51
C GLU A 165 0.25 -0.27 -5.41
N ALA A 166 -0.58 0.77 -5.23
CA ALA A 166 -0.45 2.02 -5.97
C ALA A 166 0.89 2.71 -5.68
N ILE A 167 1.32 2.74 -4.41
CA ILE A 167 2.62 3.31 -4.02
C ILE A 167 3.78 2.53 -4.66
N TYR A 168 3.75 1.20 -4.63
CA TYR A 168 4.75 0.35 -5.28
C TYR A 168 4.94 0.72 -6.76
N TYR A 169 3.85 0.82 -7.52
CA TYR A 169 3.94 1.17 -8.92
C TYR A 169 4.27 2.64 -9.18
N LEU A 170 3.86 3.55 -8.29
CA LEU A 170 4.22 4.96 -8.36
C LEU A 170 5.73 5.15 -8.21
N ILE A 171 6.36 4.44 -7.27
CA ILE A 171 7.83 4.45 -7.10
C ILE A 171 8.52 4.04 -8.41
N ILE A 172 8.09 2.94 -9.01
CA ILE A 172 8.66 2.45 -10.27
C ILE A 172 8.48 3.47 -11.41
N GLU A 173 7.31 4.10 -11.50
CA GLU A 173 7.04 5.09 -12.55
C GLU A 173 7.88 6.36 -12.37
N GLU A 174 7.91 6.94 -11.17
CA GLU A 174 8.69 8.15 -10.86
C GLU A 174 10.19 7.90 -11.03
N TYR A 175 10.69 6.75 -10.56
CA TYR A 175 12.09 6.38 -10.72
C TYR A 175 12.49 6.31 -12.21
N ARG A 176 11.65 5.70 -13.05
CA ARG A 176 11.89 5.60 -14.50
C ARG A 176 11.82 6.95 -15.23
N LYS A 177 11.13 7.94 -14.66
CA LYS A 177 11.11 9.32 -15.17
C LYS A 177 12.36 10.12 -14.76
N GLY A 178 13.17 9.59 -13.84
CA GLY A 178 14.39 10.24 -13.34
C GLY A 178 14.18 10.97 -12.00
N ASP A 179 12.98 10.91 -11.40
CA ASP A 179 12.66 11.52 -10.11
C ASP A 179 13.13 10.64 -8.94
N ILE A 180 14.36 10.11 -9.02
CA ILE A 180 14.89 9.04 -8.18
C ILE A 180 14.70 9.35 -6.69
N LYS A 181 15.19 10.50 -6.21
CA LYS A 181 15.13 10.85 -4.79
C LYS A 181 13.70 10.95 -4.26
N GLU A 182 12.79 11.52 -5.03
CA GLU A 182 11.40 11.70 -4.61
C GLU A 182 10.61 10.38 -4.64
N SER A 183 10.96 9.50 -5.58
CA SER A 183 10.42 8.14 -5.63
C SER A 183 10.89 7.31 -4.42
N LEU A 184 12.19 7.33 -4.09
CA LEU A 184 12.75 6.52 -3.01
C LEU A 184 12.29 6.98 -1.62
N LYS A 185 11.96 8.25 -1.42
CA LYS A 185 11.29 8.70 -0.17
C LYS A 185 10.01 7.92 0.13
N LYS A 186 9.26 7.53 -0.91
CA LYS A 186 8.01 6.77 -0.76
C LYS A 186 8.25 5.32 -0.33
N LEU A 187 9.49 4.82 -0.39
CA LEU A 187 9.83 3.54 0.24
C LEU A 187 9.50 3.55 1.73
N GLY A 188 9.52 4.69 2.40
CA GLY A 188 9.16 4.80 3.82
C GLY A 188 7.75 4.27 4.09
N ILE A 189 6.81 4.52 3.18
CA ILE A 189 5.44 4.00 3.27
C ILE A 189 5.43 2.47 3.19
N LEU A 190 6.26 1.89 2.33
CA LEU A 190 6.37 0.44 2.16
C LEU A 190 7.10 -0.21 3.34
N THR A 191 8.19 0.40 3.82
CA THR A 191 8.93 -0.03 5.01
C THR A 191 8.01 -0.02 6.24
N ASP A 192 7.28 1.06 6.48
CA ASP A 192 6.35 1.19 7.61
C ASP A 192 5.21 0.14 7.55
N ALA A 193 4.86 -0.30 6.35
CA ALA A 193 3.86 -1.35 6.12
C ALA A 193 4.44 -2.78 6.17
N GLY A 194 5.72 -2.95 6.48
CA GLY A 194 6.38 -4.26 6.53
C GLY A 194 6.60 -4.90 5.16
N TYR A 195 6.63 -4.12 4.06
CA TYR A 195 6.81 -4.66 2.70
C TYR A 195 8.09 -5.46 2.55
N PHE A 196 9.17 -5.06 3.23
CA PHE A 196 10.48 -5.72 3.18
C PHE A 196 10.60 -6.89 4.16
N GLU A 197 9.57 -7.13 4.97
CA GLU A 197 9.55 -8.23 5.91
C GLU A 197 9.04 -9.51 5.23
N TYR A 198 9.38 -10.64 5.83
CA TYR A 198 8.76 -11.92 5.55
C TYR A 198 8.45 -12.63 6.87
N HIS A 199 7.51 -13.56 6.81
CA HIS A 199 7.17 -14.40 7.95
C HIS A 199 7.78 -15.79 7.79
N PRO A 200 8.50 -16.30 8.81
CA PRO A 200 8.96 -17.68 8.83
C PRO A 200 7.81 -18.67 8.60
N LEU A 201 8.14 -19.83 8.07
CA LEU A 201 7.17 -20.90 7.82
C LEU A 201 6.60 -21.43 9.14
N GLU A 202 5.33 -21.88 9.12
CA GLU A 202 4.69 -22.52 10.29
C GLU A 202 5.28 -23.91 10.58
N ALA A 203 5.77 -24.61 9.55
CA ALA A 203 6.38 -25.93 9.64
C ALA A 203 7.70 -25.97 8.86
N PRO A 204 8.70 -26.75 9.31
CA PRO A 204 9.99 -26.82 8.67
C PRO A 204 9.88 -27.40 7.25
N ASP A 205 10.43 -26.68 6.28
CA ASP A 205 10.49 -27.07 4.87
C ASP A 205 11.71 -26.38 4.23
N ARG A 206 12.75 -27.17 3.97
CA ARG A 206 14.04 -26.68 3.48
C ARG A 206 13.92 -25.95 2.14
N GLU A 207 13.16 -26.47 1.19
CA GLU A 207 13.06 -25.87 -0.16
C GLU A 207 12.29 -24.55 -0.10
N ARG A 208 11.20 -24.51 0.67
CA ARG A 208 10.41 -23.28 0.85
C ARG A 208 11.18 -22.25 1.67
N ALA A 209 11.94 -22.65 2.68
CA ALA A 209 12.78 -21.75 3.45
C ALA A 209 13.86 -21.11 2.56
N LEU A 210 14.50 -21.88 1.67
CA LEU A 210 15.47 -21.35 0.71
C LEU A 210 14.86 -20.27 -0.21
N GLU A 211 13.68 -20.54 -0.76
CA GLU A 211 12.98 -19.58 -1.62
C GLU A 211 12.57 -18.31 -0.86
N LEU A 212 12.25 -18.44 0.43
CA LEU A 212 11.86 -17.34 1.31
C LEU A 212 13.04 -16.41 1.62
N VAL A 213 14.21 -16.97 1.90
CA VAL A 213 15.35 -16.22 2.45
C VAL A 213 16.36 -15.77 1.41
N LYS A 214 16.33 -16.29 0.18
CA LYS A 214 17.36 -15.96 -0.83
C LYS A 214 17.53 -14.46 -1.07
N THR A 215 16.45 -13.69 -1.00
CA THR A 215 16.44 -12.25 -1.26
C THR A 215 17.01 -11.40 -0.12
N THR A 216 17.39 -12.04 0.99
CA THR A 216 18.08 -11.36 2.09
C THR A 216 19.60 -11.35 1.90
N SER A 217 20.15 -12.14 0.98
CA SER A 217 21.58 -12.48 0.97
C SER A 217 22.36 -11.77 -0.13
N VAL A 218 23.62 -11.44 0.17
CA VAL A 218 24.55 -10.75 -0.73
C VAL A 218 25.96 -11.35 -0.68
N ASN A 219 26.75 -11.14 -1.73
CA ASN A 219 28.18 -11.37 -1.77
C ASN A 219 28.96 -10.06 -1.80
N LEU A 220 30.10 -10.06 -1.13
CA LEU A 220 31.10 -9.00 -1.14
C LEU A 220 32.34 -9.52 -1.85
N TYR A 221 32.88 -8.72 -2.78
CA TYR A 221 34.09 -9.05 -3.52
C TYR A 221 34.91 -7.79 -3.78
N ALA A 222 36.21 -7.82 -3.50
CA ALA A 222 37.12 -6.73 -3.86
C ALA A 222 38.43 -7.27 -4.42
N ASP A 223 38.95 -6.61 -5.45
CA ASP A 223 40.31 -6.84 -5.96
C ASP A 223 41.27 -5.90 -5.23
N PHE A 224 42.40 -6.44 -4.75
CA PHE A 224 43.45 -5.67 -4.07
C PHE A 224 44.62 -5.54 -5.02
N ASP A 225 44.59 -4.52 -5.87
CA ASP A 225 45.63 -4.22 -6.87
C ASP A 225 46.87 -3.60 -6.19
N ALA A 226 47.42 -4.27 -5.17
CA ALA A 226 48.49 -3.78 -4.32
C ALA A 226 49.73 -4.69 -4.39
N PRO A 227 50.93 -4.16 -4.66
CA PRO A 227 52.16 -4.95 -4.77
C PRO A 227 52.60 -5.65 -3.46
N ASN A 228 51.96 -5.34 -2.32
CA ASN A 228 52.29 -5.86 -0.98
C ASN A 228 51.10 -6.54 -0.28
N SER A 229 49.99 -6.79 -0.96
CA SER A 229 48.92 -7.63 -0.42
C SER A 229 49.28 -9.09 -0.66
N GLU A 230 49.26 -9.93 0.39
CA GLU A 230 49.38 -11.39 0.22
C GLU A 230 48.23 -11.98 -0.61
N TRP A 231 47.15 -11.22 -0.80
CA TRP A 231 45.92 -11.62 -1.49
C TRP A 231 45.67 -10.72 -2.71
N ASN A 232 45.45 -11.32 -3.88
CA ASN A 232 45.07 -10.57 -5.08
C ASN A 232 43.60 -10.10 -5.05
N TYR A 233 42.77 -10.74 -4.23
CA TYR A 233 41.35 -10.43 -4.06
C TYR A 233 40.88 -10.92 -2.68
N TYR A 234 39.74 -10.42 -2.20
CA TYR A 234 39.06 -10.90 -1.01
C TYR A 234 37.56 -11.01 -1.26
N THR A 235 36.92 -12.01 -0.64
CA THR A 235 35.48 -12.20 -0.76
C THR A 235 34.87 -12.62 0.56
N GLY A 236 33.62 -12.23 0.76
CA GLY A 236 32.79 -12.67 1.88
C GLY A 236 31.32 -12.62 1.48
N SER A 237 30.46 -12.87 2.45
CA SER A 237 29.01 -12.86 2.30
C SER A 237 28.39 -11.89 3.30
N GLY A 238 27.12 -11.57 3.12
CA GLY A 238 26.37 -10.73 4.05
C GLY A 238 24.88 -10.91 3.86
N CYS A 239 24.12 -10.21 4.69
CA CYS A 239 22.66 -10.20 4.58
C CYS A 239 22.05 -8.83 4.91
N VAL A 240 20.87 -8.57 4.35
CA VAL A 240 20.06 -7.39 4.58
C VAL A 240 19.47 -7.44 5.98
N TYR A 241 19.88 -6.52 6.83
CA TYR A 241 19.32 -6.32 8.17
C TYR A 241 18.11 -5.39 8.14
N LYS A 242 18.26 -4.22 7.52
CA LYS A 242 17.22 -3.18 7.50
C LYS A 242 17.21 -2.43 6.17
N ILE A 243 16.04 -2.02 5.71
CA ILE A 243 15.84 -1.16 4.54
C ILE A 243 15.10 0.10 4.96
N THR A 244 15.71 1.25 4.71
CA THR A 244 15.10 2.58 4.88
C THR A 244 15.02 3.28 3.53
N PRO A 245 14.34 4.45 3.42
CA PRO A 245 14.32 5.21 2.18
C PRO A 245 15.70 5.57 1.64
N ASP A 246 16.66 5.80 2.53
CA ASP A 246 17.99 6.30 2.18
C ASP A 246 19.03 5.17 2.06
N PHE A 247 18.89 4.08 2.84
CA PHE A 247 19.93 3.07 2.95
C PHE A 247 19.39 1.64 3.08
N VAL A 248 20.16 0.69 2.55
CA VAL A 248 20.11 -0.73 2.90
C VAL A 248 21.27 -1.03 3.85
N TYR A 249 20.95 -1.55 5.03
CA TYR A 249 21.89 -1.92 6.08
C TYR A 249 22.21 -3.40 5.97
N LEU A 250 23.49 -3.72 5.90
CA LEU A 250 23.99 -5.06 5.59
C LEU A 250 24.90 -5.54 6.71
N LEU A 251 24.58 -6.70 7.26
CA LEU A 251 25.44 -7.41 8.20
C LEU A 251 26.44 -8.30 7.46
N SER A 252 27.61 -8.49 8.05
CA SER A 252 28.62 -9.45 7.63
C SER A 252 29.55 -9.77 8.81
N ALA A 253 30.55 -10.61 8.56
CA ALA A 253 31.59 -10.89 9.54
C ALA A 253 32.56 -9.69 9.68
N GLY A 254 32.98 -9.39 10.90
CA GLY A 254 33.85 -8.28 11.25
C GLY A 254 35.20 -8.37 10.56
N HIS A 255 35.83 -9.55 10.55
CA HIS A 255 37.09 -9.75 9.84
C HIS A 255 36.97 -9.54 8.32
N VAL A 256 35.80 -9.84 7.71
CA VAL A 256 35.55 -9.56 6.29
C VAL A 256 35.51 -8.05 6.07
N LEU A 257 34.65 -7.35 6.81
CA LEU A 257 34.48 -5.90 6.62
C LEU A 257 35.72 -5.11 7.03
N ASN A 258 36.50 -5.58 8.00
CA ASN A 258 37.79 -4.98 8.37
C ASN A 258 38.79 -5.07 7.22
N THR A 259 38.88 -6.22 6.54
CA THR A 259 39.72 -6.39 5.35
C THR A 259 39.25 -5.51 4.18
N LEU A 260 37.93 -5.41 3.99
CA LEU A 260 37.31 -4.63 2.91
C LEU A 260 37.20 -3.13 3.21
N LYS A 261 37.59 -2.68 4.40
CA LYS A 261 37.38 -1.31 4.86
C LYS A 261 38.05 -0.30 3.93
N GLY A 262 37.25 0.62 3.40
CA GLY A 262 37.68 1.66 2.47
C GLY A 262 37.98 1.17 1.05
N ALA A 263 37.87 -0.14 0.78
CA ALA A 263 38.02 -0.69 -0.55
C ALA A 263 36.74 -0.51 -1.39
N SER A 264 36.93 -0.39 -2.70
CA SER A 264 35.82 -0.51 -3.66
C SER A 264 35.43 -1.98 -3.76
N CYS A 265 34.24 -2.30 -3.27
CA CYS A 265 33.70 -3.64 -3.20
C CYS A 265 32.54 -3.79 -4.17
N ARG A 266 32.54 -4.88 -4.93
CA ARG A 266 31.39 -5.32 -5.70
C ARG A 266 30.43 -6.04 -4.77
N LEU A 267 29.26 -5.47 -4.59
CA LEU A 267 28.12 -6.10 -3.93
C LEU A 267 27.31 -6.86 -4.99
N THR A 268 27.17 -8.17 -4.84
CA THR A 268 26.35 -9.00 -5.75
C THR A 268 25.13 -9.54 -5.02
N PHE A 269 23.95 -9.35 -5.58
CA PHE A 269 22.69 -9.81 -5.00
C PHE A 269 22.32 -11.22 -5.45
N TYR A 270 21.28 -11.79 -4.84
CA TYR A 270 20.81 -13.16 -5.09
C TYR A 270 20.41 -13.47 -6.54
N ASP A 271 20.13 -12.46 -7.37
CA ASP A 271 19.77 -12.58 -8.79
C ASP A 271 20.95 -12.31 -9.74
N GLY A 272 22.12 -11.97 -9.19
CA GLY A 272 23.36 -11.72 -9.92
C GLY A 272 23.56 -10.28 -10.36
N SER A 273 22.57 -9.43 -10.10
CA SER A 273 22.74 -7.97 -10.20
C SER A 273 23.83 -7.50 -9.24
N ARG A 274 24.47 -6.38 -9.60
CA ARG A 274 25.68 -5.90 -8.94
C ARG A 274 25.66 -4.39 -8.80
N THR A 275 26.23 -3.90 -7.72
CA THR A 275 26.59 -2.49 -7.56
C THR A 275 27.95 -2.38 -6.89
N ASP A 276 28.70 -1.33 -7.20
CA ASP A 276 30.00 -1.07 -6.60
C ASP A 276 29.82 -0.10 -5.44
N VAL A 277 30.37 -0.45 -4.28
CA VAL A 277 30.18 0.26 -3.01
C VAL A 277 31.52 0.44 -2.31
N VAL A 278 31.65 1.48 -1.51
CA VAL A 278 32.77 1.59 -0.58
C VAL A 278 32.31 1.02 0.76
N CYS A 279 33.00 0.00 1.24
CA CYS A 279 32.69 -0.57 2.57
C CYS A 279 33.24 0.35 3.66
N ASP A 280 32.35 1.06 4.35
CA ASP A 280 32.66 1.83 5.56
C ASP A 280 31.91 1.24 6.76
N PRO A 281 32.47 0.19 7.39
CA PRO A 281 31.78 -0.56 8.42
C PRO A 281 31.89 0.06 9.81
N VAL A 282 30.91 -0.25 10.65
CA VAL A 282 30.96 -0.08 12.11
C VAL A 282 31.14 -1.43 12.80
N PHE A 283 31.72 -1.40 13.98
CA PHE A 283 32.02 -2.58 14.79
C PHE A 283 31.35 -2.48 16.16
N PRO A 284 31.04 -3.62 16.80
CA PRO A 284 30.41 -3.65 18.11
C PRO A 284 31.40 -3.18 19.17
N ASP A 285 30.88 -2.71 20.30
CA ASP A 285 31.74 -2.36 21.45
C ASP A 285 32.36 -3.62 22.09
N ASP A 286 31.64 -4.75 22.07
CA ASP A 286 32.22 -6.04 22.43
C ASP A 286 33.11 -6.58 21.29
N THR A 287 34.42 -6.39 21.45
CA THR A 287 35.42 -6.81 20.46
C THR A 287 35.54 -8.32 20.29
N ARG A 288 34.84 -9.13 21.10
CA ARG A 288 34.80 -10.59 20.97
C ARG A 288 33.80 -11.05 19.92
N SER A 289 32.79 -10.23 19.62
CA SER A 289 31.86 -10.48 18.52
C SER A 289 32.51 -10.16 17.19
N ASP A 290 32.46 -11.12 16.27
CA ASP A 290 32.87 -10.95 14.88
C ASP A 290 31.68 -10.50 14.01
N LEU A 291 30.68 -9.84 14.59
CA LEU A 291 29.58 -9.20 13.86
C LEU A 291 30.01 -7.80 13.41
N SER A 292 29.63 -7.38 12.20
CA SER A 292 29.83 -6.00 11.75
C SER A 292 28.76 -5.60 10.73
N MET A 293 28.58 -4.30 10.55
CA MET A 293 27.57 -3.75 9.66
C MET A 293 28.15 -2.63 8.81
N PHE A 294 27.69 -2.53 7.57
CA PHE A 294 27.85 -1.34 6.73
C PHE A 294 26.52 -1.02 6.05
N ARG A 295 26.46 0.11 5.32
CA ARG A 295 25.24 0.51 4.60
C ARG A 295 25.55 0.94 3.18
N VAL A 296 24.57 0.79 2.30
CA VAL A 296 24.61 1.18 0.89
C VAL A 296 23.42 2.08 0.62
N ARG A 297 23.58 3.13 -0.20
CA ARG A 297 22.44 4.00 -0.51
C ARG A 297 21.44 3.24 -1.36
N THR A 298 20.16 3.42 -1.10
CA THR A 298 19.09 2.84 -1.93
C THR A 298 19.19 3.27 -3.39
N GLU A 299 19.62 4.50 -3.66
CA GLU A 299 19.82 5.03 -5.03
C GLU A 299 20.97 4.34 -5.79
N ASP A 300 21.90 3.68 -5.10
CA ASP A 300 23.00 2.94 -5.73
C ASP A 300 22.59 1.51 -6.12
N ILE A 301 21.41 1.04 -5.69
CA ILE A 301 20.91 -0.30 -5.93
C ILE A 301 19.91 -0.25 -7.10
N PRO A 302 20.01 -1.14 -8.11
CA PRO A 302 19.00 -1.22 -9.16
C PRO A 302 17.60 -1.39 -8.55
N LEU A 303 16.64 -0.56 -8.95
CA LEU A 303 15.32 -0.53 -8.30
C LEU A 303 14.63 -1.89 -8.35
N GLU A 304 14.72 -2.61 -9.46
CA GLU A 304 14.14 -3.95 -9.61
C GLU A 304 14.63 -4.93 -8.55
N VAL A 305 15.88 -4.77 -8.11
CA VAL A 305 16.51 -5.60 -7.08
C VAL A 305 16.11 -5.08 -5.70
N LEU A 306 16.20 -3.78 -5.48
CA LEU A 306 15.80 -3.15 -4.21
C LEU A 306 14.38 -3.55 -3.82
N MET A 307 13.45 -3.54 -4.78
CA MET A 307 12.04 -3.88 -4.55
C MET A 307 11.78 -5.38 -4.30
N THR A 308 12.76 -6.27 -4.48
CA THR A 308 12.64 -7.70 -4.19
C THR A 308 13.41 -8.12 -2.94
N LEU A 309 14.31 -7.28 -2.43
CA LEU A 309 15.05 -7.55 -1.20
C LEU A 309 14.11 -7.80 -0.02
N LYS A 310 14.60 -8.57 0.94
CA LYS A 310 13.92 -8.79 2.22
C LYS A 310 14.89 -8.61 3.37
N GLU A 311 14.40 -8.08 4.48
CA GLU A 311 15.11 -8.04 5.76
C GLU A 311 15.16 -9.45 6.34
N ILE A 312 16.29 -9.86 6.93
CA ILE A 312 16.36 -11.12 7.66
C ILE A 312 15.32 -11.14 8.79
N ASN A 313 14.71 -12.29 9.05
CA ASN A 313 13.86 -12.48 10.20
C ASN A 313 14.69 -13.07 11.35
N PHE A 314 14.98 -12.25 12.36
CA PHE A 314 15.72 -12.64 13.56
C PHE A 314 14.96 -12.22 14.82
N ASP A 315 14.93 -13.11 15.79
CA ASP A 315 14.45 -12.87 17.16
C ASP A 315 15.35 -13.67 18.11
N PRO A 316 15.93 -13.06 19.16
CA PRO A 316 16.73 -13.77 20.16
C PRO A 316 15.99 -14.93 20.84
N GLU A 317 14.65 -14.91 20.90
CA GLU A 317 13.85 -16.02 21.44
C GLU A 317 14.01 -17.31 20.61
N TYR A 318 14.41 -17.21 19.34
CA TYR A 318 14.65 -18.38 18.49
C TYR A 318 15.75 -19.29 19.02
N TYR A 319 16.71 -18.77 19.78
CA TYR A 319 17.71 -19.61 20.42
C TYR A 319 17.11 -20.60 21.43
N GLY A 320 16.04 -20.22 22.12
CA GLY A 320 15.32 -21.12 23.02
C GLY A 320 14.65 -22.30 22.29
N LEU A 321 14.55 -22.24 20.96
CA LEU A 321 13.98 -23.28 20.10
C LEU A 321 15.03 -24.23 19.54
N LEU A 322 16.32 -23.87 19.60
CA LEU A 322 17.42 -24.68 19.05
C LEU A 322 17.60 -25.95 19.88
N LYS A 323 17.88 -27.05 19.15
CA LYS A 323 18.16 -28.37 19.72
C LYS A 323 19.40 -28.91 19.05
N GLU A 324 20.29 -29.51 19.83
CA GLU A 324 21.46 -30.21 19.30
C GLU A 324 21.04 -31.25 18.25
N GLY A 325 21.75 -31.28 17.12
CA GLY A 325 21.40 -32.04 15.92
C GLY A 325 20.28 -31.41 15.06
N GLY A 326 19.84 -30.18 15.38
CA GLY A 326 18.84 -29.46 14.60
C GLY A 326 19.38 -28.98 13.25
N ASP A 327 18.62 -29.25 12.18
CA ASP A 327 19.00 -28.89 10.82
C ASP A 327 19.00 -27.37 10.60
N ALA A 328 20.04 -26.88 9.92
CA ALA A 328 20.16 -25.50 9.46
C ALA A 328 20.90 -25.46 8.12
N PHE A 329 20.91 -24.30 7.46
CA PHE A 329 21.66 -24.12 6.22
C PHE A 329 22.21 -22.71 6.05
N LEU A 330 23.33 -22.62 5.34
CA LEU A 330 23.93 -21.39 4.87
C LEU A 330 23.42 -21.08 3.46
N TYR A 331 23.06 -19.84 3.19
CA TYR A 331 22.74 -19.36 1.83
C TYR A 331 23.77 -18.32 1.37
N SER A 332 24.76 -18.76 0.60
CA SER A 332 25.79 -17.88 0.03
C SER A 332 25.41 -17.48 -1.39
N ALA A 333 24.77 -16.33 -1.53
CA ALA A 333 24.50 -15.74 -2.84
C ALA A 333 25.84 -15.53 -3.59
N TYR A 334 25.96 -15.95 -4.86
CA TYR A 334 27.13 -15.68 -5.71
C TYR A 334 28.48 -15.82 -5.00
N TRP A 335 28.73 -16.97 -4.38
CA TRP A 335 30.00 -17.37 -3.80
C TRP A 335 31.16 -17.17 -4.80
N TYR A 336 32.21 -16.46 -4.38
CA TYR A 336 33.31 -15.95 -5.24
C TYR A 336 32.85 -15.15 -6.47
N GLY A 337 31.66 -14.55 -6.43
CA GLY A 337 31.04 -13.83 -7.54
C GLY A 337 30.58 -14.73 -8.70
N LYS A 338 30.47 -16.05 -8.49
CA LYS A 338 30.26 -17.04 -9.56
C LYS A 338 28.95 -17.81 -9.44
N GLU A 339 28.72 -18.50 -8.33
CA GLU A 339 27.59 -19.41 -8.17
C GLU A 339 26.97 -19.29 -6.78
N THR A 340 25.67 -19.56 -6.66
CA THR A 340 25.03 -19.64 -5.34
C THR A 340 25.38 -20.97 -4.70
N LEU A 341 25.85 -20.93 -3.45
CA LEU A 341 26.19 -22.11 -2.66
C LEU A 341 25.23 -22.22 -1.47
N VAL A 342 24.54 -23.35 -1.36
CA VAL A 342 23.74 -23.72 -0.20
C VAL A 342 24.45 -24.84 0.54
N THR A 343 24.67 -24.68 1.85
CA THR A 343 25.42 -25.64 2.66
C THR A 343 24.60 -26.04 3.88
N ASP A 344 24.22 -27.31 3.96
CA ASP A 344 23.48 -27.85 5.09
C ASP A 344 24.41 -28.12 6.27
N THR A 345 23.99 -27.75 7.47
CA THR A 345 24.71 -27.91 8.73
C THR A 345 23.74 -28.34 9.84
N GLU A 346 24.29 -28.71 11.00
CA GLU A 346 23.55 -29.16 12.16
C GLU A 346 24.03 -28.37 13.38
N PHE A 347 23.11 -27.88 14.20
CA PHE A 347 23.43 -27.18 15.44
C PHE A 347 24.08 -28.13 16.46
N GLU A 348 25.26 -27.77 16.96
CA GLU A 348 25.99 -28.57 17.97
C GLU A 348 25.89 -27.96 19.38
N GLY A 349 25.69 -26.65 19.52
CA GLY A 349 25.52 -26.02 20.83
C GLY A 349 25.78 -24.52 20.85
N PHE A 350 25.65 -23.92 22.02
CA PHE A 350 25.91 -22.48 22.24
C PHE A 350 27.38 -22.21 22.55
N ASP A 351 28.01 -23.08 23.33
CA ASP A 351 29.34 -22.82 23.88
C ASP A 351 30.44 -23.57 23.14
N PRO A 352 31.14 -23.03 22.13
CA PRO A 352 32.34 -23.68 21.62
C PRO A 352 33.57 -23.44 22.50
N SER A 353 33.50 -22.74 23.65
CA SER A 353 34.68 -22.37 24.43
C SER A 353 35.42 -23.59 24.98
N TYR A 354 34.69 -24.66 25.33
CA TYR A 354 35.27 -25.95 25.74
C TYR A 354 36.05 -26.64 24.62
N LEU A 355 35.84 -26.22 23.36
CA LEU A 355 36.50 -26.75 22.17
C LEU A 355 37.63 -25.85 21.69
N THR A 356 37.58 -24.54 21.95
CA THR A 356 38.33 -23.52 21.19
C THR A 356 39.42 -22.81 21.99
N ASP A 357 39.79 -23.33 23.17
CA ASP A 357 40.70 -22.69 24.13
C ASP A 357 40.29 -21.23 24.46
N GLY A 358 38.98 -20.94 24.42
CA GLY A 358 38.40 -19.63 24.72
C GLY A 358 38.48 -18.59 23.60
N TYR A 359 38.84 -18.98 22.36
CA TYR A 359 38.85 -18.04 21.22
C TYR A 359 37.43 -17.65 20.77
N TYR A 360 36.48 -18.58 20.88
CA TYR A 360 35.06 -18.36 20.64
C TYR A 360 34.31 -18.55 21.96
N ASP A 361 33.58 -17.52 22.39
CA ASP A 361 32.87 -17.52 23.67
C ASP A 361 31.36 -17.76 23.52
N ASP A 362 30.76 -18.22 24.62
CA ASP A 362 29.36 -18.66 24.74
C ASP A 362 28.34 -17.51 24.52
N ASP A 363 28.77 -16.28 24.83
CA ASP A 363 27.91 -15.11 24.73
C ASP A 363 27.76 -14.63 23.28
N ASN A 364 28.76 -14.86 22.43
CA ASN A 364 28.83 -14.28 21.09
C ASN A 364 28.71 -15.29 19.96
N TYR A 365 28.87 -16.59 20.22
CA TYR A 365 28.92 -17.59 19.16
C TYR A 365 27.90 -18.71 19.34
N LEU A 366 27.58 -19.35 18.21
CA LEU A 366 26.91 -20.63 18.12
C LEU A 366 27.85 -21.62 17.44
N ALA A 367 27.72 -22.88 17.83
CA ALA A 367 28.54 -23.98 17.39
C ALA A 367 27.74 -24.88 16.44
N PHE A 368 28.28 -25.15 15.26
CA PHE A 368 27.62 -25.94 14.22
C PHE A 368 28.60 -26.92 13.59
N ARG A 369 28.05 -28.03 13.11
CA ARG A 369 28.81 -29.06 12.41
C ARG A 369 29.60 -28.44 11.26
N ARG A 370 30.91 -28.69 11.24
CA ARG A 370 31.77 -28.12 10.21
C ARG A 370 31.38 -28.59 8.82
N VAL A 371 30.96 -27.63 8.00
CA VAL A 371 30.65 -27.80 6.58
C VAL A 371 31.04 -26.57 5.75
N SER A 372 31.38 -25.46 6.41
CA SER A 372 31.68 -24.19 5.76
C SER A 372 32.93 -24.28 4.87
N ARG A 373 32.90 -23.49 3.81
CA ARG A 373 33.97 -23.30 2.84
C ARG A 373 34.48 -21.87 2.92
N GLU A 374 35.72 -21.65 2.47
CA GLU A 374 36.27 -20.30 2.31
C GLU A 374 35.32 -19.41 1.51
N GLY A 375 35.22 -18.12 1.85
CA GLY A 375 34.28 -17.18 1.21
C GLY A 375 32.84 -17.22 1.74
N GLN A 376 32.49 -18.16 2.64
CA GLN A 376 31.21 -18.16 3.34
C GLN A 376 31.19 -17.29 4.61
N SER A 377 32.32 -16.69 5.01
CA SER A 377 32.35 -15.72 6.12
C SER A 377 31.36 -14.58 5.90
N GLY A 378 30.52 -14.30 6.90
CA GLY A 378 29.41 -13.34 6.89
C GLY A 378 28.11 -13.90 6.30
N CYS A 379 28.06 -15.16 5.89
CA CYS A 379 26.87 -15.78 5.32
C CYS A 379 25.80 -16.01 6.41
N PRO A 380 24.54 -15.64 6.18
CA PRO A 380 23.47 -15.94 7.12
C PRO A 380 23.19 -17.45 7.20
N VAL A 381 22.93 -17.92 8.41
CA VAL A 381 22.53 -19.29 8.74
C VAL A 381 21.05 -19.29 9.10
N PHE A 382 20.27 -20.14 8.46
CA PHE A 382 18.83 -20.25 8.67
C PHE A 382 18.42 -21.61 9.18
N ASP A 383 17.36 -21.65 10.00
CA ASP A 383 16.64 -22.89 10.27
C ASP A 383 15.73 -23.28 9.09
N LEU A 384 15.12 -24.47 9.17
CA LEU A 384 14.19 -24.96 8.15
C LEU A 384 12.86 -24.20 8.09
N ASN A 385 12.61 -23.25 8.99
CA ASN A 385 11.47 -22.34 8.95
C ASN A 385 11.84 -20.99 8.28
N GLY A 386 13.11 -20.77 7.94
CA GLY A 386 13.61 -19.53 7.37
C GLY A 386 13.93 -18.46 8.41
N ARG A 387 14.10 -18.82 9.68
CA ARG A 387 14.56 -17.88 10.72
C ARG A 387 16.07 -17.74 10.63
N CYS A 388 16.58 -16.52 10.61
CA CYS A 388 18.01 -16.26 10.66
C CYS A 388 18.49 -16.47 12.10
N LEU A 389 19.53 -17.29 12.28
CA LEU A 389 20.05 -17.67 13.58
C LEU A 389 21.35 -16.91 13.91
N CYS A 390 22.26 -16.81 12.94
CA CYS A 390 23.61 -16.30 13.13
C CYS A 390 24.26 -16.00 11.78
N LEU A 391 25.47 -15.41 11.81
CA LEU A 391 26.32 -15.30 10.62
C LEU A 391 27.53 -16.19 10.73
N SER A 392 27.89 -16.81 9.62
CA SER A 392 29.13 -17.57 9.53
C SER A 392 30.33 -16.69 9.88
N SER A 393 31.14 -17.09 10.86
CA SER A 393 32.37 -16.39 11.22
C SER A 393 33.56 -17.26 10.81
N GLY A 394 34.24 -17.89 11.77
CA GLY A 394 35.38 -18.76 11.53
C GLY A 394 35.08 -20.21 11.88
N TYR A 395 36.15 -20.99 11.97
CA TYR A 395 36.09 -22.39 12.29
C TYR A 395 37.26 -22.77 13.17
N TYR A 396 37.06 -23.82 13.95
CA TYR A 396 38.09 -24.38 14.80
C TYR A 396 38.36 -25.83 14.42
N TYR A 397 39.61 -26.23 14.52
CA TYR A 397 40.01 -27.63 14.39
C TYR A 397 41.05 -27.97 15.45
N ARG A 398 40.91 -29.16 16.06
CA ARG A 398 41.88 -29.70 17.00
C ARG A 398 42.70 -30.77 16.31
N LYS A 399 44.02 -30.72 16.50
CA LYS A 399 44.95 -31.76 16.04
C LYS A 399 45.55 -32.54 17.20
N LEU A 400 45.77 -33.83 17.00
CA LEU A 400 46.59 -34.69 17.86
C LEU A 400 47.62 -35.37 16.95
N ASP A 401 48.91 -35.20 17.24
CA ASP A 401 50.02 -35.74 16.43
C ASP A 401 49.88 -35.46 14.91
N GLU A 402 49.56 -34.19 14.58
CA GLU A 402 49.31 -33.67 13.22
C GLU A 402 48.00 -34.12 12.56
N GLU A 403 47.28 -35.10 13.11
CA GLU A 403 45.96 -35.53 12.62
C GLU A 403 44.85 -34.65 13.15
N VAL A 404 43.94 -34.22 12.26
CA VAL A 404 42.72 -33.49 12.65
C VAL A 404 41.74 -34.48 13.29
N ILE A 405 41.49 -34.29 14.58
CA ILE A 405 40.62 -35.17 15.37
C ILE A 405 39.23 -34.56 15.63
N TYR A 406 39.08 -33.25 15.42
CA TYR A 406 37.82 -32.55 15.66
C TYR A 406 37.75 -31.26 14.85
N THR A 407 36.57 -30.90 14.37
CA THR A 407 36.34 -29.65 13.65
C THR A 407 34.92 -29.12 13.87
N ILE A 408 34.78 -27.82 14.07
CA ILE A 408 33.49 -27.15 14.24
C ILE A 408 33.50 -25.79 13.55
N ASP A 409 32.34 -25.36 13.05
CA ASP A 409 32.14 -23.98 12.60
C ASP A 409 31.56 -23.13 13.74
N CYS A 410 32.10 -21.92 13.91
CA CYS A 410 31.68 -20.97 14.93
C CYS A 410 30.99 -19.79 14.24
N TYR A 411 29.73 -19.53 14.58
CA TYR A 411 28.90 -18.53 13.93
C TYR A 411 28.52 -17.43 14.90
N SER A 412 28.66 -16.17 14.48
CA SER A 412 28.42 -14.99 15.32
C SER A 412 26.92 -14.76 15.53
N ARG A 413 26.53 -14.58 16.79
CA ARG A 413 25.17 -14.25 17.22
C ARG A 413 24.77 -12.83 16.78
N LEU A 414 23.47 -12.60 16.66
CA LEU A 414 22.92 -11.39 16.04
C LEU A 414 22.47 -10.30 17.03
N GLU A 415 22.51 -10.53 18.34
CA GLU A 415 22.00 -9.58 19.35
C GLU A 415 22.68 -8.20 19.31
N GLY A 416 23.92 -8.12 18.83
CA GLY A 416 24.64 -6.87 18.62
C GLY A 416 24.21 -6.07 17.38
N ALA A 417 23.35 -6.62 16.51
CA ALA A 417 22.98 -5.99 15.25
C ALA A 417 22.28 -4.63 15.42
N GLU A 418 21.43 -4.51 16.45
CA GLU A 418 20.71 -3.26 16.72
C GLU A 418 21.65 -2.13 17.18
N GLU A 419 22.67 -2.45 17.98
CA GLU A 419 23.72 -1.49 18.36
C GLU A 419 24.46 -0.96 17.13
N LEU A 420 24.81 -1.86 16.20
CA LEU A 420 25.48 -1.51 14.94
C LEU A 420 24.60 -0.65 14.05
N TYR A 421 23.31 -0.99 13.95
CA TYR A 421 22.33 -0.21 13.21
C TYR A 421 22.23 1.22 13.76
N GLU A 422 22.06 1.38 15.07
CA GLU A 422 21.98 2.69 15.72
C GLU A 422 23.26 3.51 15.52
N LYS A 423 24.44 2.88 15.55
CA LYS A 423 25.73 3.53 15.25
C LYS A 423 25.77 4.09 13.83
N LEU A 424 25.24 3.37 12.83
CA LEU A 424 25.19 3.87 11.46
C LEU A 424 24.08 4.90 11.26
N TYR A 425 22.89 4.63 11.80
CA TYR A 425 21.72 5.48 11.65
C TYR A 425 21.97 6.90 12.19
N ARG A 426 22.58 7.03 13.37
CA ARG A 426 22.87 8.34 14.00
C ARG A 426 24.01 9.11 13.32
N ASN A 427 24.85 8.44 12.55
CA ASN A 427 26.02 9.02 11.87
C ASN A 427 25.77 9.32 10.38
N GLY A 428 24.54 9.12 9.88
CA GLY A 428 24.08 9.60 8.56
C GLY A 428 23.12 10.75 8.72
#